data_AF-A0A2W2AH73-F1
#
_entry.id   AF-A0A2W2AH73-F1
#
_cell.length_a   1.000
_cell.length_b   1.000
_cell.length_c   1.000
_cell.angle_alpha   90.00
_cell.angle_beta   90.00
_cell.angle_gamma   90.00
#
_symmetry.space_group_name_H-M   'P 1'
#
loop_
_entity.id
_entity.type
_entity.pdbx_description
1 polymer ?
#
loop_
_entity_poly.entity_id
_entity_poly.type
_entity_poly.pdbx_seq_one_letter_code
_entity_poly.pdbx_strand_id
1 'polypeptide(L)'
;MSLIHIDHPNIPVGIRAAFAQKVTDIAAGLQIDPNWLMQVMYAESKLKASAQNIQKGRLIAAGLLQWTSASGAPGAPQSMLQRNHLQQLDWVKEYFKPYRGKMHSYFDVYLVTFFPAAVGKQDNYVFSTSRLSASLIASQNPAVNIVKDGKITMAEFKQYVWNSTPYGVRGLVFKAQQVIQDVKQEAKDVITDIKDNTDTVAKAIGGIATIAAFFFSSGI
;
A
#
# COMPACT_ATOMS: atom_id res chain seq x y z
N MET A 1 12.01 18.27 -5.28
CA MET A 1 11.18 17.90 -4.10
C MET A 1 12.01 16.92 -3.28
N SER A 2 12.18 17.12 -1.97
CA SER A 2 12.90 16.15 -1.14
C SER A 2 11.99 14.94 -0.88
N LEU A 3 12.54 13.73 -0.95
CA LEU A 3 11.79 12.51 -0.67
C LEU A 3 11.52 12.38 0.82
N ILE A 4 10.31 11.97 1.19
CA ILE A 4 10.02 11.61 2.59
C ILE A 4 10.95 10.50 3.05
N HIS A 5 11.27 10.49 4.35
CA HIS A 5 12.11 9.46 4.99
C HIS A 5 13.54 9.33 4.45
N ILE A 6 14.01 10.18 3.52
CA ILE A 6 15.35 10.03 2.94
C ILE A 6 16.46 10.11 4.00
N ASP A 7 16.22 10.88 5.07
CA ASP A 7 17.16 11.03 6.18
C ASP A 7 17.03 9.97 7.28
N HIS A 8 16.18 8.95 7.07
CA HIS A 8 16.02 7.86 8.03
C HIS A 8 17.36 7.15 8.27
N PRO A 9 17.72 6.82 9.53
CA PRO A 9 19.03 6.26 9.87
C PRO A 9 19.31 4.90 9.22
N ASN A 10 18.26 4.18 8.81
CA ASN A 10 18.43 2.91 8.09
C ASN A 10 18.95 3.09 6.66
N ILE A 11 18.91 4.30 6.08
CA ILE A 11 19.59 4.61 4.82
C ILE A 11 20.96 5.22 5.16
N PRO A 12 22.07 4.55 4.85
CA PRO A 12 23.41 5.07 5.10
C PRO A 12 23.60 6.44 4.44
N VAL A 13 24.15 7.40 5.20
CA VAL A 13 24.33 8.80 4.77
C VAL A 13 25.04 8.87 3.41
N GLY A 14 26.11 8.11 3.23
CA GLY A 14 26.91 8.10 2.00
C GLY A 14 26.19 7.62 0.74
N ILE A 15 25.00 7.01 0.85
CA ILE A 15 24.23 6.55 -0.31
C ILE A 15 22.91 7.30 -0.51
N ARG A 16 22.54 8.25 0.36
CA ARG A 16 21.22 8.91 0.32
C ARG A 16 20.94 9.59 -1.02
N ALA A 17 21.91 10.31 -1.57
CA ALA A 17 21.75 10.97 -2.86
C ALA A 17 21.48 9.95 -3.99
N ALA A 18 22.28 8.88 -4.07
CA ALA A 18 22.09 7.81 -5.06
C ALA A 18 20.76 7.05 -4.85
N PHE A 19 20.37 6.82 -3.60
CA PHE A 19 19.10 6.19 -3.25
C PHE A 19 17.92 7.04 -3.69
N ALA A 20 17.93 8.35 -3.38
CA ALA A 20 16.88 9.27 -3.76
C ALA A 20 16.73 9.40 -5.27
N GLN A 21 17.85 9.52 -5.99
CA GLN A 21 17.85 9.58 -7.44
C GLN A 21 17.22 8.31 -8.03
N LYS A 22 17.68 7.13 -7.57
CA LYS A 22 17.18 5.85 -8.06
C LYS A 22 15.69 5.65 -7.78
N VAL A 23 15.19 6.01 -6.60
CA VAL A 23 13.74 5.97 -6.30
C VAL A 23 12.97 6.90 -7.23
N THR A 24 13.49 8.11 -7.49
CA THR A 24 12.85 9.08 -8.39
C THR A 24 12.78 8.55 -9.82
N ASP A 25 13.86 7.96 -10.33
CA ASP A 25 13.91 7.38 -11.68
C ASP A 25 12.94 6.20 -11.83
N ILE A 26 12.87 5.34 -10.81
CA ILE A 26 11.92 4.22 -10.77
C ILE A 26 10.49 4.74 -10.77
N ALA A 27 10.16 5.68 -9.90
CA ALA A 27 8.83 6.25 -9.79
C ALA A 27 8.38 6.94 -11.09
N ALA A 28 9.29 7.69 -11.73
CA ALA A 28 9.04 8.30 -13.03
C ALA A 28 8.73 7.24 -14.11
N GLY A 29 9.53 6.16 -14.16
CA GLY A 29 9.30 5.05 -15.08
C GLY A 29 7.96 4.33 -14.85
N LEU A 30 7.54 4.23 -13.59
CA LEU A 30 6.27 3.61 -13.17
C LEU A 30 5.05 4.55 -13.29
N GLN A 31 5.27 5.85 -13.50
CA GLN A 31 4.26 6.91 -13.53
C GLN A 31 3.55 7.10 -12.18
N ILE A 32 4.31 7.08 -11.08
CA ILE A 32 3.80 7.26 -9.71
C ILE A 32 4.55 8.37 -8.97
N ASP A 33 4.01 8.82 -7.83
CA ASP A 33 4.74 9.70 -6.92
C ASP A 33 5.86 8.92 -6.21
N PRO A 34 7.12 9.39 -6.21
CA PRO A 34 8.22 8.70 -5.54
C PRO A 34 8.03 8.60 -4.02
N ASN A 35 7.28 9.51 -3.40
CA ASN A 35 6.97 9.41 -1.97
C ASN A 35 6.11 8.19 -1.64
N TRP A 36 5.31 7.68 -2.58
CA TRP A 36 4.56 6.44 -2.36
C TRP A 36 5.47 5.24 -2.21
N LEU A 37 6.52 5.11 -3.03
CA LEU A 37 7.53 4.06 -2.88
C LEU A 37 8.30 4.20 -1.56
N MET A 38 8.68 5.43 -1.20
CA MET A 38 9.35 5.70 0.08
C MET A 38 8.47 5.29 1.26
N GLN A 39 7.18 5.61 1.21
CA GLN A 39 6.25 5.25 2.28
C GLN A 39 6.02 3.74 2.36
N VAL A 40 5.88 3.04 1.23
CA VAL A 40 5.76 1.56 1.23
C VAL A 40 7.02 0.94 1.84
N MET A 41 8.21 1.28 1.37
CA MET A 41 9.45 0.72 1.93
C MET A 41 9.63 1.06 3.42
N TYR A 42 9.16 2.24 3.85
CA TYR A 42 9.16 2.63 5.26
C TYR A 42 8.17 1.79 6.08
N ALA A 43 6.97 1.52 5.55
CA ALA A 43 5.98 0.68 6.21
C ALA A 43 6.48 -0.77 6.36
N GLU A 44 7.09 -1.32 5.32
CA GLU A 44 7.55 -2.71 5.28
C GLU A 44 8.77 -2.96 6.18
N SER A 45 9.78 -2.08 6.12
CA SER A 45 11.09 -2.37 6.72
C SER A 45 11.73 -1.19 7.47
N LYS A 46 11.02 -0.06 7.57
CA LYS A 46 11.62 1.23 7.99
C LYS A 46 12.84 1.57 7.14
N LEU A 47 12.79 1.28 5.84
CA LEU A 47 13.88 1.47 4.87
C LEU A 47 15.15 0.68 5.17
N LYS A 48 15.07 -0.42 5.94
CA LYS A 48 16.23 -1.23 6.28
C LYS A 48 16.40 -2.37 5.28
N ALA A 49 17.40 -2.27 4.41
CA ALA A 49 17.71 -3.34 3.45
C ALA A 49 18.07 -4.69 4.10
N SER A 50 18.54 -4.69 5.35
CA SER A 50 18.84 -5.92 6.11
C SER A 50 17.72 -6.36 7.05
N ALA A 51 16.50 -5.80 6.91
CA ALA A 51 15.37 -6.22 7.71
C ALA A 51 15.08 -7.71 7.52
N GLN A 52 14.75 -8.39 8.61
CA GLN A 52 14.42 -9.81 8.65
C GLN A 52 13.15 -10.00 9.43
N ASN A 53 12.25 -10.80 8.90
CA ASN A 53 11.08 -11.29 9.62
C ASN A 53 11.21 -12.81 9.73
N ILE A 54 11.40 -13.27 10.97
CA ILE A 54 11.57 -14.68 11.30
C ILE A 54 10.33 -15.14 12.06
N GLN A 55 9.66 -16.16 11.54
CA GLN A 55 8.54 -16.81 12.22
C GLN A 55 8.86 -18.28 12.42
N LYS A 56 8.68 -18.77 13.66
CA LYS A 56 8.95 -20.17 14.04
C LYS A 56 10.35 -20.65 13.58
N GLY A 57 11.36 -19.80 13.74
CA GLY A 57 12.76 -20.10 13.37
C GLY A 57 13.07 -20.04 11.86
N ARG A 58 12.12 -19.62 11.01
CA ARG A 58 12.32 -19.54 9.55
C ARG A 58 12.26 -18.09 9.09
N LEU A 59 13.20 -17.68 8.23
CA LEU A 59 13.13 -16.40 7.52
C LEU A 59 11.97 -16.45 6.53
N ILE A 60 10.92 -15.67 6.78
CA ILE A 60 9.73 -15.62 5.91
C ILE A 60 9.71 -14.40 4.99
N ALA A 61 10.37 -13.32 5.39
CA ALA A 61 10.43 -12.08 4.63
C ALA A 61 11.70 -11.29 4.94
N ALA A 62 12.25 -10.56 3.98
CA ALA A 62 13.47 -9.77 4.16
C ALA A 62 13.55 -8.52 3.28
N GLY A 63 14.35 -7.54 3.70
CA GLY A 63 14.71 -6.37 2.90
C GLY A 63 13.66 -5.27 2.80
N LEU A 64 13.87 -4.33 1.87
CA LEU A 64 13.16 -3.06 1.77
C LEU A 64 11.64 -3.20 1.69
N LEU A 65 11.17 -4.20 0.96
CA LEU A 65 9.74 -4.52 0.79
C LEU A 65 9.31 -5.76 1.56
N GLN A 66 10.12 -6.27 2.49
CA GLN A 66 9.85 -7.54 3.17
C GLN A 66 9.54 -8.66 2.15
N TRP A 67 10.41 -8.80 1.15
CA TRP A 67 10.31 -9.77 0.06
C TRP A 67 10.11 -11.18 0.60
N THR A 68 9.13 -11.90 0.06
CA THR A 68 8.84 -13.31 0.37
C THR A 68 9.14 -14.19 -0.83
N SER A 69 9.01 -15.51 -0.69
CA SER A 69 9.05 -16.42 -1.85
C SER A 69 7.93 -16.14 -2.86
N ALA A 70 6.77 -15.63 -2.40
CA ALA A 70 5.65 -15.29 -3.26
C ALA A 70 5.88 -14.01 -4.09
N SER A 71 6.86 -13.18 -3.72
CA SER A 71 7.19 -11.96 -4.48
C SER A 71 7.80 -12.25 -5.86
N GLY A 72 8.20 -13.50 -6.14
CA GLY A 72 8.78 -13.90 -7.43
C GLY A 72 10.22 -13.44 -7.66
N ALA A 73 10.83 -12.74 -6.70
CA ALA A 73 12.22 -12.34 -6.77
C ALA A 73 13.14 -13.58 -6.57
N PRO A 74 14.10 -13.85 -7.47
CA PRO A 74 14.95 -15.04 -7.41
C PRO A 74 15.67 -15.19 -6.08
N GLY A 75 15.43 -16.33 -5.42
CA GLY A 75 16.05 -16.70 -4.14
C GLY A 75 15.54 -15.92 -2.92
N ALA A 76 14.48 -15.11 -3.04
CA ALA A 76 13.88 -14.43 -1.89
C ALA A 76 13.22 -15.44 -0.91
N PRO A 77 13.21 -15.17 0.40
CA PRO A 77 13.74 -13.97 1.08
C PRO A 77 15.27 -13.93 1.24
N GLN A 78 15.94 -15.08 1.23
CA GLN A 78 17.37 -15.21 1.59
C GLN A 78 18.29 -14.34 0.72
N SER A 79 18.03 -14.29 -0.58
CA SER A 79 18.85 -13.54 -1.54
C SER A 79 18.83 -12.03 -1.30
N MET A 80 17.82 -11.49 -0.62
CA MET A 80 17.73 -10.05 -0.34
C MET A 80 18.72 -9.61 0.73
N LEU A 81 19.08 -10.49 1.66
CA LEU A 81 20.07 -10.20 2.70
C LEU A 81 21.50 -10.06 2.14
N GLN A 82 21.74 -10.52 0.93
CA GLN A 82 23.01 -10.36 0.21
C GLN A 82 23.04 -9.09 -0.66
N ARG A 83 22.00 -8.25 -0.58
CA ARG A 83 21.82 -7.06 -1.42
C ARG A 83 21.74 -5.82 -0.55
N ASN A 84 22.47 -4.77 -0.96
CA ASN A 84 22.36 -3.46 -0.35
C ASN A 84 21.07 -2.73 -0.82
N HIS A 85 20.81 -1.55 -0.26
CA HIS A 85 19.66 -0.70 -0.58
C HIS A 85 19.50 -0.48 -2.10
N LEU A 86 20.57 -0.07 -2.78
CA LEU A 86 20.53 0.25 -4.21
C LEU A 86 20.26 -0.99 -5.05
N GLN A 87 20.84 -2.14 -4.70
CA GLN A 87 20.60 -3.41 -5.41
C GLN A 87 19.18 -3.94 -5.18
N GLN A 88 18.59 -3.70 -4.01
CA GLN A 88 17.19 -4.05 -3.78
C GLN A 88 16.24 -3.12 -4.56
N LEU A 89 16.60 -1.85 -4.78
CA LEU A 89 15.81 -0.95 -5.64
C LEU A 89 15.70 -1.45 -7.09
N ASP A 90 16.69 -2.19 -7.61
CA ASP A 90 16.55 -2.84 -8.92
C ASP A 90 15.40 -3.86 -8.93
N TRP A 91 15.23 -4.61 -7.85
CA TRP A 91 14.12 -5.54 -7.69
C TRP A 91 12.79 -4.82 -7.45
N VAL A 92 12.79 -3.71 -6.71
CA VAL A 92 11.60 -2.84 -6.58
C VAL A 92 11.10 -2.44 -7.96
N LYS A 93 11.99 -1.96 -8.84
CA LYS A 93 11.63 -1.61 -10.22
C LYS A 93 10.97 -2.77 -10.95
N GLU A 94 11.61 -3.94 -10.98
CA GLU A 94 11.09 -5.08 -11.73
C GLU A 94 9.77 -5.62 -11.16
N TYR A 95 9.60 -5.60 -9.84
CA TYR A 95 8.38 -6.05 -9.17
C TYR A 95 7.17 -5.17 -9.48
N PHE A 96 7.36 -3.85 -9.52
CA PHE A 96 6.28 -2.90 -9.78
C PHE A 96 6.02 -2.63 -11.27
N LYS A 97 6.96 -2.98 -12.16
CA LYS A 97 6.87 -2.77 -13.61
C LYS A 97 5.56 -3.26 -14.26
N PRO A 98 4.98 -4.42 -13.90
CA PRO A 98 3.70 -4.89 -14.47
C PRO A 98 2.49 -3.99 -14.15
N TYR A 99 2.62 -3.10 -13.16
CA TYR A 99 1.58 -2.19 -12.67
C TYR A 99 1.76 -0.76 -13.15
N ARG A 100 2.75 -0.48 -14.00
CA ARG A 100 2.96 0.83 -14.61
C ARG A 100 1.66 1.38 -15.19
N GLY A 101 1.31 2.61 -14.81
CA GLY A 101 0.10 3.30 -15.28
C GLY A 101 -1.22 2.77 -14.69
N LYS A 102 -1.18 1.85 -13.72
CA LYS A 102 -2.35 1.30 -13.02
C LYS A 102 -2.43 1.71 -11.55
N MET A 103 -1.41 2.39 -11.04
CA MET A 103 -1.32 2.83 -9.65
C MET A 103 -1.54 4.35 -9.61
N HIS A 104 -2.64 4.78 -9.02
CA HIS A 104 -3.07 6.17 -9.03
C HIS A 104 -3.07 6.81 -7.64
N SER A 105 -2.78 6.01 -6.61
CA SER A 105 -2.74 6.44 -5.21
C SER A 105 -1.67 5.68 -4.42
N TYR A 106 -1.34 6.18 -3.23
CA TYR A 106 -0.51 5.44 -2.27
C TYR A 106 -1.16 4.09 -1.89
N PHE A 107 -2.50 4.01 -1.83
CA PHE A 107 -3.21 2.76 -1.58
C PHE A 107 -2.88 1.72 -2.65
N ASP A 108 -2.84 2.09 -3.93
CA ASP A 108 -2.54 1.15 -5.02
C ASP A 108 -1.09 0.64 -4.93
N VAL A 109 -0.13 1.53 -4.66
CA VAL A 109 1.28 1.14 -4.54
C VAL A 109 1.48 0.19 -3.36
N TYR A 110 0.82 0.43 -2.21
CA TYR A 110 0.89 -0.48 -1.08
C TYR A 110 0.12 -1.79 -1.36
N LEU A 111 -1.02 -1.71 -2.05
CA LEU A 111 -1.81 -2.90 -2.39
C LEU A 111 -0.99 -3.90 -3.23
N VAL A 112 -0.10 -3.42 -4.10
CA VAL A 112 0.78 -4.29 -4.89
C VAL A 112 1.70 -5.14 -4.01
N THR A 113 2.20 -4.64 -2.86
CA THR A 113 3.03 -5.45 -1.95
C THR A 113 2.22 -6.37 -1.06
N PHE A 114 0.98 -6.00 -0.75
CA PHE A 114 0.11 -6.76 0.15
C PHE A 114 -0.70 -7.84 -0.59
N PHE A 115 -1.48 -7.44 -1.59
CA PHE A 115 -2.41 -8.32 -2.32
C PHE A 115 -2.61 -7.85 -3.77
N PRO A 116 -1.62 -8.04 -4.66
CA PRO A 116 -1.61 -7.47 -6.01
C PRO A 116 -2.79 -7.90 -6.90
N ALA A 117 -3.39 -9.06 -6.61
CA ALA A 117 -4.56 -9.56 -7.33
C ALA A 117 -5.80 -8.65 -7.20
N ALA A 118 -5.83 -7.74 -6.22
CA ALA A 118 -6.93 -6.81 -6.00
C ALA A 118 -6.74 -5.44 -6.67
N VAL A 119 -5.66 -5.19 -7.41
CA VAL A 119 -5.45 -3.93 -8.11
C VAL A 119 -6.63 -3.66 -9.07
N GLY A 120 -7.22 -2.47 -8.98
CA GLY A 120 -8.39 -2.06 -9.77
C GLY A 120 -9.72 -2.67 -9.31
N LYS A 121 -9.77 -3.34 -8.16
CA LYS A 121 -11.03 -3.81 -7.56
C LYS A 121 -11.65 -2.73 -6.68
N GLN A 122 -12.98 -2.77 -6.59
CA GLN A 122 -13.80 -1.86 -5.79
C GLN A 122 -13.73 -2.16 -4.28
N ASP A 123 -14.23 -1.24 -3.47
CA ASP A 123 -14.05 -1.23 -2.00
C ASP A 123 -14.69 -2.43 -1.27
N ASN A 124 -15.78 -2.97 -1.80
CA ASN A 124 -16.44 -4.16 -1.26
C ASN A 124 -15.77 -5.49 -1.64
N TYR A 125 -14.72 -5.45 -2.48
CA TYR A 125 -14.04 -6.67 -2.92
C TYR A 125 -13.37 -7.38 -1.74
N VAL A 126 -13.71 -8.65 -1.57
CA VAL A 126 -13.11 -9.52 -0.54
C VAL A 126 -11.85 -10.17 -1.09
N PHE A 127 -10.73 -9.97 -0.39
CA PHE A 127 -9.44 -10.50 -0.79
C PHE A 127 -9.48 -12.03 -0.76
N SER A 128 -9.36 -12.61 -1.96
CA SER A 128 -9.33 -14.05 -2.16
C SER A 128 -8.80 -14.36 -3.56
N THR A 129 -8.23 -15.55 -3.74
CA THR A 129 -7.89 -16.10 -5.05
C THR A 129 -8.30 -17.57 -5.08
N SER A 130 -8.19 -18.22 -6.24
CA SER A 130 -8.37 -19.68 -6.33
C SER A 130 -7.40 -20.49 -5.46
N ARG A 131 -6.29 -19.88 -5.00
CA ARG A 131 -5.26 -20.53 -4.18
C ARG A 131 -5.22 -20.05 -2.72
N LEU A 132 -5.88 -18.92 -2.41
CA LEU A 132 -5.86 -18.30 -1.10
C LEU A 132 -7.28 -17.93 -0.68
N SER A 133 -7.78 -18.57 0.37
CA SER A 133 -9.10 -18.28 0.92
C SER A 133 -9.09 -16.97 1.72
N ALA A 134 -10.24 -16.29 1.78
CA ALA A 134 -10.39 -15.05 2.54
C ALA A 134 -10.06 -15.25 4.03
N SER A 135 -10.48 -16.37 4.61
CA SER A 135 -10.21 -16.74 6.01
C SER A 135 -8.72 -16.93 6.30
N LEU A 136 -7.99 -17.57 5.38
CA LEU A 136 -6.54 -17.71 5.53
C LEU A 136 -5.85 -16.34 5.48
N ILE A 137 -6.22 -15.49 4.52
CA ILE A 137 -5.66 -14.14 4.38
C ILE A 137 -5.94 -13.31 5.65
N ALA A 138 -7.17 -13.35 6.16
CA ALA A 138 -7.56 -12.62 7.35
C ALA A 138 -6.86 -13.10 8.63
N SER A 139 -6.71 -14.42 8.81
CA SER A 139 -6.00 -14.99 9.98
C SER A 139 -4.50 -14.69 9.98
N GLN A 140 -3.89 -14.59 8.80
CA GLN A 140 -2.48 -14.22 8.65
C GLN A 140 -2.23 -12.72 8.83
N ASN A 141 -3.26 -11.87 8.63
CA ASN A 141 -3.15 -10.42 8.65
C ASN A 141 -4.16 -9.80 9.63
N PRO A 142 -4.10 -10.13 10.93
CA PRO A 142 -5.10 -9.70 11.91
C PRO A 142 -5.16 -8.19 12.11
N ALA A 143 -4.08 -7.46 11.81
CA ALA A 143 -4.06 -5.99 11.87
C ALA A 143 -4.88 -5.33 10.74
N VAL A 144 -5.09 -6.03 9.63
CA VAL A 144 -5.83 -5.54 8.46
C VAL A 144 -7.30 -5.99 8.50
N ASN A 145 -7.57 -7.15 9.09
CA ASN A 145 -8.93 -7.63 9.40
C ASN A 145 -9.51 -6.86 10.60
N ILE A 146 -9.83 -5.59 10.39
CA ILE A 146 -10.25 -4.63 11.43
C ILE A 146 -11.59 -5.05 12.03
N VAL A 147 -12.53 -5.52 11.21
CA VAL A 147 -13.87 -5.94 11.65
C VAL A 147 -13.84 -7.30 12.35
N LYS A 148 -12.79 -8.11 12.11
CA LYS A 148 -12.58 -9.44 12.70
C LYS A 148 -13.64 -10.48 12.32
N ASP A 149 -14.17 -10.40 11.10
CA ASP A 149 -15.19 -11.32 10.60
C ASP A 149 -14.63 -12.47 9.74
N GLY A 150 -13.30 -12.57 9.65
CA GLY A 150 -12.62 -13.66 8.95
C GLY A 150 -12.44 -13.42 7.46
N LYS A 151 -12.57 -12.18 6.99
CA LYS A 151 -12.20 -11.75 5.64
C LYS A 151 -11.54 -10.37 5.72
N ILE A 152 -10.90 -9.95 4.63
CA ILE A 152 -10.39 -8.59 4.46
C ILE A 152 -11.01 -8.04 3.19
N THR A 153 -11.59 -6.85 3.31
CA THR A 153 -12.09 -6.08 2.18
C THR A 153 -11.06 -5.03 1.72
N MET A 154 -11.21 -4.54 0.50
CA MET A 154 -10.45 -3.39 0.02
C MET A 154 -10.64 -2.15 0.92
N ALA A 155 -11.85 -1.92 1.43
CA ALA A 155 -12.13 -0.85 2.38
C ALA A 155 -11.33 -0.98 3.68
N GLU A 156 -11.30 -2.17 4.30
CA GLU A 156 -10.49 -2.42 5.51
C GLU A 156 -9.00 -2.26 5.24
N PHE A 157 -8.52 -2.71 4.07
CA PHE A 157 -7.14 -2.50 3.67
C PHE A 157 -6.79 -1.01 3.58
N LYS A 158 -7.60 -0.21 2.86
CA LYS A 158 -7.42 1.25 2.80
C LYS A 158 -7.44 1.87 4.19
N GLN A 159 -8.34 1.42 5.06
CA GLN A 159 -8.42 1.91 6.44
C GLN A 159 -7.15 1.60 7.23
N TYR A 160 -6.63 0.39 7.13
CA TYR A 160 -5.36 0.01 7.74
C TYR A 160 -4.19 0.86 7.21
N VAL A 161 -4.11 1.07 5.89
CA VAL A 161 -3.04 1.87 5.27
C VAL A 161 -3.06 3.31 5.77
N TRP A 162 -4.24 3.93 5.87
CA TRP A 162 -4.36 5.27 6.45
C TRP A 162 -3.94 5.32 7.92
N ASN A 163 -4.46 4.41 8.73
CA ASN A 163 -4.19 4.37 10.17
C ASN A 163 -2.71 4.13 10.48
N SER A 164 -2.05 3.28 9.69
CA SER A 164 -0.62 2.97 9.84
C SER A 164 0.32 4.03 9.23
N THR A 165 -0.20 4.96 8.42
CA THR A 165 0.60 6.06 7.87
C THR A 165 0.84 7.15 8.92
N PRO A 166 2.10 7.51 9.22
CA PRO A 166 2.40 8.54 10.21
C PRO A 166 1.78 9.89 9.84
N TYR A 167 1.21 10.58 10.83
CA TYR A 167 0.49 11.85 10.63
C TYR A 167 1.31 12.88 9.82
N GLY A 168 2.59 13.05 10.17
CA GLY A 168 3.48 14.04 9.54
C GLY A 168 3.77 13.84 8.05
N VAL A 169 3.43 12.68 7.48
CA VAL A 169 3.60 12.41 6.03
C VAL A 169 2.29 12.23 5.28
N ARG A 170 1.13 12.17 5.97
CA ARG A 170 -0.17 11.93 5.34
C ARG A 170 -0.47 12.93 4.22
N GLY A 171 -0.25 14.23 4.45
CA GLY A 171 -0.49 15.27 3.44
C GLY A 171 0.43 15.17 2.21
N LEU A 172 1.55 14.45 2.31
CA LEU A 172 2.50 14.24 1.21
C LEU A 172 2.15 13.00 0.38
N VAL A 173 1.57 11.96 1.01
CA VAL A 173 1.22 10.70 0.32
C VAL A 173 -0.25 10.63 -0.10
N PHE A 174 -1.15 11.16 0.73
CA PHE A 174 -2.58 11.32 0.43
C PHE A 174 -2.85 12.77 0.06
N LYS A 175 -2.41 13.18 -1.14
CA LYS A 175 -2.55 14.57 -1.60
C LYS A 175 -3.99 15.05 -1.43
N ALA A 176 -4.19 16.20 -0.79
CA ALA A 176 -5.50 16.75 -0.49
C ALA A 176 -6.39 16.88 -1.74
N GLN A 177 -5.81 17.23 -2.89
CA GLN A 177 -6.56 17.29 -4.15
C GLN A 177 -7.03 15.92 -4.60
N GLN A 178 -6.21 14.87 -4.46
CA GLN A 178 -6.64 13.51 -4.78
C GLN A 178 -7.79 13.09 -3.86
N VAL A 179 -7.65 13.34 -2.56
CA VAL A 179 -8.72 13.10 -1.57
C VAL A 179 -10.01 13.83 -1.93
N ILE A 180 -9.93 15.11 -2.30
CA ILE A 180 -11.09 15.89 -2.72
C ILE A 180 -11.74 15.31 -3.99
N GLN A 181 -10.94 14.87 -4.97
CA GLN A 181 -11.49 14.27 -6.19
C GLN A 181 -12.14 12.91 -5.91
N ASP A 182 -11.52 12.08 -5.06
CA ASP A 182 -12.06 10.78 -4.68
C ASP A 182 -13.39 10.94 -3.95
N VAL A 183 -13.48 11.86 -2.98
CA VAL A 183 -14.73 12.19 -2.28
C VAL A 183 -15.80 12.70 -3.25
N LYS A 184 -15.42 13.56 -4.22
CA LYS A 184 -16.35 14.05 -5.24
C LYS A 184 -16.86 12.93 -6.14
N GLN A 185 -16.00 11.99 -6.52
CA GLN A 185 -16.39 10.89 -7.39
C GLN A 185 -17.31 9.93 -6.66
N GLU A 186 -16.96 9.55 -5.44
CA GLU A 186 -17.78 8.62 -4.64
C GLU A 186 -19.14 9.22 -4.28
N ALA A 187 -19.19 10.52 -3.98
CA ALA A 187 -20.47 11.23 -3.83
C ALA A 187 -21.32 11.19 -5.11
N LYS A 188 -20.72 11.29 -6.31
CA LYS A 188 -21.45 11.17 -7.58
C LYS A 188 -21.96 9.75 -7.81
N ASP A 189 -21.16 8.74 -7.52
CA ASP A 189 -21.54 7.34 -7.70
C ASP A 189 -22.73 7.00 -6.79
N VAL A 190 -22.68 7.42 -5.53
CA VAL A 190 -23.80 7.29 -4.59
C VAL A 190 -25.05 8.02 -5.05
N ILE A 191 -24.92 9.27 -5.53
CA ILE A 191 -26.07 10.02 -6.06
C ILE A 191 -26.69 9.29 -7.27
N THR A 192 -25.86 8.67 -8.11
CA THR A 192 -26.32 7.91 -9.28
C THR A 192 -27.06 6.65 -8.84
N ASP A 193 -26.49 5.87 -7.91
CA ASP A 193 -27.13 4.69 -7.34
C ASP A 193 -28.47 5.00 -6.65
N ILE A 194 -28.57 6.13 -5.94
CA ILE A 194 -29.82 6.59 -5.33
C ILE A 194 -30.88 6.93 -6.38
N LYS A 195 -30.48 7.58 -7.49
CA LYS A 195 -31.40 7.93 -8.59
C LYS A 195 -31.93 6.69 -9.31
N ASP A 196 -31.09 5.69 -9.49
CA ASP A 196 -31.42 4.48 -10.24
C ASP A 196 -32.13 3.43 -9.37
N ASN A 197 -32.01 3.52 -8.03
CA ASN A 197 -32.62 2.58 -7.11
C ASN A 197 -32.97 3.22 -5.75
N THR A 198 -34.19 3.74 -5.65
CA THR A 198 -34.72 4.45 -4.46
C THR A 198 -34.81 3.59 -3.19
N ASP A 199 -34.76 2.26 -3.31
CA ASP A 199 -34.82 1.35 -2.15
C ASP A 199 -33.44 1.08 -1.52
N THR A 200 -32.34 1.45 -2.19
CA THR A 200 -30.96 1.24 -1.70
C THR A 200 -30.35 2.40 -0.91
N VAL A 201 -31.13 3.45 -0.63
CA VAL A 201 -30.69 4.70 0.02
C VAL A 201 -29.95 4.44 1.34
N ALA A 202 -30.37 3.46 2.15
CA ALA A 202 -29.71 3.12 3.41
C ALA A 202 -28.29 2.55 3.25
N LYS A 203 -28.02 1.77 2.18
CA LYS A 203 -26.66 1.28 1.88
C LYS A 203 -25.78 2.38 1.31
N ALA A 204 -26.36 3.26 0.49
CA ALA A 204 -25.64 4.34 -0.20
C ALA A 204 -25.19 5.45 0.77
N ILE A 205 -26.03 5.81 1.74
CA ILE A 205 -25.69 6.77 2.82
C ILE A 205 -24.62 6.19 3.77
N GLY A 206 -24.63 4.87 4.01
CA GLY A 206 -23.60 4.19 4.81
C GLY A 206 -22.19 4.31 4.20
N GLY A 207 -22.08 4.29 2.88
CA GLY A 207 -20.83 4.55 2.15
C GLY A 207 -20.29 5.95 2.44
N ILE A 208 -21.09 6.99 2.16
CA ILE A 208 -20.75 8.40 2.42
C ILE A 208 -20.38 8.63 3.87
N ALA A 209 -21.13 8.10 4.83
CA ALA A 209 -20.84 8.24 6.24
C ALA A 209 -19.52 7.56 6.63
N THR A 210 -19.16 6.44 6.00
CA THR A 210 -17.88 5.76 6.24
C THR A 210 -16.71 6.56 5.67
N ILE A 211 -16.84 7.13 4.47
CA ILE A 211 -15.81 7.95 3.82
C ILE A 211 -15.67 9.31 4.54
N ALA A 212 -16.79 9.93 4.88
CA ALA A 212 -16.82 11.16 5.66
C ALA A 212 -16.29 10.91 7.08
N ALA A 213 -16.64 9.82 7.76
CA ALA A 213 -16.03 9.47 9.03
C ALA A 213 -14.52 9.18 8.88
N PHE A 214 -14.12 8.55 7.79
CA PHE A 214 -12.72 8.29 7.46
C PHE A 214 -11.90 9.59 7.31
N PHE A 215 -12.48 10.64 6.72
CA PHE A 215 -11.81 11.93 6.53
C PHE A 215 -12.02 12.94 7.67
N PHE A 216 -13.23 13.07 8.23
CA PHE A 216 -13.59 14.07 9.24
C PHE A 216 -13.39 13.62 10.70
N SER A 217 -13.35 12.32 11.03
CA SER A 217 -12.91 11.88 12.37
C SER A 217 -11.39 11.95 12.55
N SER A 218 -10.66 12.15 11.44
CA SER A 218 -9.19 12.16 11.37
C SER A 218 -8.55 13.55 11.43
N GLY A 219 -9.33 14.62 11.54
CA GLY A 219 -8.83 16.00 11.69
C GLY A 219 -8.12 16.56 10.45
N ILE A 220 -8.76 16.44 9.28
CA ILE A 220 -8.55 17.34 8.14
C ILE A 220 -9.70 18.35 8.13
#